data_AF-A0A540VU10-F1
#
_entry.id   AF-A0A540VU10-F1
#
_cell.length_a   1.000
_cell.length_b   1.000
_cell.length_c   1.000
_cell.angle_alpha   90.00
_cell.angle_beta   90.00
_cell.angle_gamma   90.00
#
_symmetry.space_group_name_H-M   'P 1'
#
loop_
_entity.id
_entity.type
_entity.pdbx_description
1 polymer ?
#
loop_
_entity_poly.entity_id
_entity_poly.type
_entity_poly.pdbx_seq_one_letter_code
_entity_poly.pdbx_strand_id
1 'polypeptide(L)'
;MTKGFKDIARNVWTRIGRFLSVARGFWATFWEGAGGSAVVIAGGVLVGILATLFYREIHESWPLRPDTKFDWGKKAAWFWAATAIFVLGVLAREKYRLAAYRRDRSLLHQDIDAVREVAHSMPPKDCLEKAAQLFRRVSRETDVIVLGASAANPGAEFQNWREPVNEAIRSILDALINIAHIFDSPHGDPTPVYRANVMWVRETQDAEDEAVQQTLWDWAQRLAPASNAEQFFASVDRLLVLDLNLTTNSLDVGNPEPDTLAPLCLGFTDSDGYRANINLPGAPECLSNTSMERIADSHEICSILRNQKKEYGDAALRKVDEYYKKNTVGRSIISMPITGIDPDNPESEEDWVPAVLSIYRNEPGILHTDDRATMFHHEIVPFLDLLARLCRLRSELDSKGGHVITTYTMLSEQTRNSDDDSGASDHV
;
A
#
# COMPACT_ATOMS: atom_id res chain seq x y z
N MET A 1 -27.10 -56.14 -35.34
CA MET A 1 -28.18 -55.12 -35.38
C MET A 1 -28.19 -54.13 -34.20
N THR A 2 -27.23 -54.15 -33.26
CA THR A 2 -27.27 -53.32 -32.03
C THR A 2 -26.43 -52.04 -32.04
N LYS A 3 -25.55 -51.81 -33.04
CA LYS A 3 -24.78 -50.55 -33.16
C LYS A 3 -25.60 -49.39 -33.75
N GLY A 4 -26.47 -49.63 -34.73
CA GLY A 4 -27.24 -48.58 -35.40
C GLY A 4 -28.25 -47.84 -34.49
N PHE A 5 -28.81 -48.52 -33.49
CA PHE A 5 -29.81 -47.91 -32.59
C PHE A 5 -29.19 -46.91 -31.59
N LYS A 6 -27.95 -47.17 -31.13
CA LYS A 6 -27.24 -46.26 -30.21
C LYS A 6 -26.83 -44.95 -30.87
N ASP A 7 -26.43 -44.98 -32.14
CA ASP A 7 -26.02 -43.78 -32.86
C ASP A 7 -27.21 -42.91 -33.27
N ILE A 8 -28.36 -43.52 -33.55
CA ILE A 8 -29.62 -42.79 -33.77
C ILE A 8 -30.08 -42.12 -32.47
N ALA A 9 -30.07 -42.83 -31.33
CA ALA A 9 -30.46 -42.26 -30.05
C ALA A 9 -29.55 -41.09 -29.62
N ARG A 10 -28.23 -41.19 -29.85
CA ARG A 10 -27.27 -40.11 -29.53
C ARG A 10 -27.47 -38.87 -30.42
N ASN A 11 -27.77 -39.06 -31.71
CA ASN A 11 -28.06 -37.95 -32.63
C ASN A 11 -29.41 -37.28 -32.34
N VAL A 12 -30.40 -38.03 -31.87
CA VAL A 12 -31.68 -37.46 -31.43
C VAL A 12 -31.48 -36.65 -30.15
N TRP A 13 -30.70 -37.16 -29.18
CA TRP A 13 -30.45 -36.44 -27.93
C TRP A 13 -29.66 -35.14 -28.14
N THR A 14 -28.62 -35.14 -28.98
CA THR A 14 -27.86 -33.92 -29.28
C THR A 14 -28.69 -32.88 -30.05
N ARG A 15 -29.61 -33.30 -30.92
CA ARG A 15 -30.57 -32.41 -31.59
C ARG A 15 -31.59 -31.83 -30.62
N ILE A 16 -32.10 -32.62 -29.67
CA ILE A 16 -32.98 -32.14 -28.60
C ILE A 16 -32.25 -31.15 -27.69
N GLY A 17 -31.00 -31.43 -27.33
CA GLY A 17 -30.17 -30.52 -26.52
C GLY A 17 -29.94 -29.16 -27.17
N ARG A 18 -29.61 -29.14 -28.48
CA ARG A 18 -29.47 -27.88 -29.25
C ARG A 18 -30.80 -27.16 -29.42
N PHE A 19 -31.90 -27.88 -29.64
CA PHE A 19 -33.22 -27.27 -29.73
C PHE A 19 -33.61 -26.60 -28.40
N LEU A 20 -33.35 -27.25 -27.27
CA LEU A 20 -33.61 -26.70 -25.95
C LEU A 20 -32.72 -25.50 -25.62
N SER A 21 -31.45 -25.46 -26.06
CA SER A 21 -30.57 -24.30 -25.84
C SER A 21 -30.99 -23.09 -26.70
N VAL A 22 -31.39 -23.31 -27.95
CA VAL A 22 -31.91 -22.26 -28.83
C VAL A 22 -33.26 -21.76 -28.33
N ALA A 23 -34.15 -22.67 -27.92
CA ALA A 23 -35.42 -22.30 -27.28
C ALA A 23 -35.18 -21.48 -26.02
N ARG A 24 -34.20 -21.83 -25.18
CA ARG A 24 -33.84 -21.06 -23.99
C ARG A 24 -33.38 -19.63 -24.31
N GLY A 25 -32.56 -19.45 -25.35
CA GLY A 25 -32.13 -18.11 -25.80
C GLY A 25 -33.28 -17.28 -26.37
N PHE A 26 -34.14 -17.90 -27.17
CA PHE A 26 -35.35 -17.27 -27.71
C PHE A 26 -36.35 -16.89 -26.61
N TRP A 27 -36.59 -17.78 -25.64
CA TRP A 27 -37.45 -17.49 -24.50
C TRP A 27 -36.88 -16.38 -23.61
N ALA A 28 -35.56 -16.33 -23.40
CA ALA A 28 -34.93 -15.25 -22.63
C ALA A 28 -35.14 -13.89 -23.31
N THR A 29 -34.85 -13.79 -24.61
CA THR A 29 -35.06 -12.56 -25.40
C THR A 29 -36.54 -12.17 -25.52
N PHE A 30 -37.43 -13.16 -25.62
CA PHE A 30 -38.88 -12.93 -25.65
C PHE A 30 -39.40 -12.34 -24.33
N TRP A 31 -38.92 -12.84 -23.19
CA TRP A 31 -39.32 -12.38 -21.86
C TRP A 31 -38.66 -11.06 -21.43
N GLU A 32 -37.47 -10.75 -21.96
CA GLU A 32 -36.77 -9.48 -21.74
C GLU A 32 -37.38 -8.31 -22.55
N GLY A 33 -37.97 -8.59 -23.71
CA GLY A 33 -38.56 -7.58 -24.58
C GLY A 33 -40.01 -7.19 -24.27
N ALA A 34 -40.55 -6.27 -25.08
CA ALA A 34 -41.96 -5.86 -25.05
C ALA A 34 -42.95 -7.04 -25.28
N GLY A 35 -42.49 -8.11 -25.94
CA GLY A 35 -43.28 -9.31 -26.25
C GLY A 35 -43.78 -10.07 -25.01
N GLY A 36 -42.93 -10.31 -24.03
CA GLY A 36 -43.33 -10.97 -22.78
C GLY A 36 -44.33 -10.15 -21.96
N SER A 37 -44.25 -8.82 -22.03
CA SER A 37 -45.23 -7.92 -21.41
C SER A 37 -46.59 -8.01 -22.09
N ALA A 38 -46.60 -7.96 -23.42
CA ALA A 38 -47.80 -8.06 -24.22
C ALA A 38 -48.53 -9.41 -24.02
N VAL A 39 -47.79 -10.53 -23.93
CA VAL A 39 -48.38 -11.85 -23.71
C VAL A 39 -48.99 -12.00 -22.32
N VAL A 40 -48.35 -11.47 -21.27
CA VAL A 40 -48.94 -11.48 -19.93
C VAL A 40 -50.20 -10.62 -19.91
N ILE A 41 -50.17 -9.43 -20.51
CA ILE A 41 -51.36 -8.56 -20.57
C ILE A 41 -52.50 -9.23 -21.36
N ALA A 42 -52.22 -9.76 -22.55
CA ALA A 42 -53.21 -10.45 -23.37
C ALA A 42 -53.74 -11.72 -22.70
N GLY A 43 -52.88 -12.50 -22.04
CA GLY A 43 -53.26 -13.69 -21.27
C GLY A 43 -54.15 -13.34 -20.09
N GLY A 44 -53.85 -12.27 -19.36
CA GLY A 44 -54.68 -11.78 -18.25
C GLY A 44 -56.06 -11.31 -18.72
N VAL A 45 -56.12 -10.58 -19.84
CA VAL A 45 -57.39 -10.16 -20.46
C VAL A 45 -58.21 -11.38 -20.90
N LEU A 46 -57.59 -12.37 -21.54
CA LEU A 46 -58.26 -13.59 -21.98
C LEU A 46 -58.79 -14.42 -20.82
N VAL A 47 -58.00 -14.61 -19.76
CA VAL A 47 -58.45 -15.27 -18.53
C VAL A 47 -59.61 -14.51 -17.89
N GLY A 48 -59.57 -13.17 -17.89
CA GLY A 48 -60.67 -12.32 -17.42
C GLY A 48 -61.97 -12.49 -18.21
N ILE A 49 -61.89 -12.56 -19.55
CA ILE A 49 -63.04 -12.83 -20.43
C ILE A 49 -63.60 -14.24 -20.18
N LEU A 50 -62.75 -15.24 -19.97
CA LEU A 50 -63.21 -16.60 -19.65
C LEU A 50 -63.85 -16.69 -18.27
N ALA A 51 -63.35 -15.93 -17.30
CA ALA A 51 -63.95 -15.85 -15.97
C ALA A 51 -65.37 -15.27 -16.01
N THR A 52 -65.63 -14.30 -16.87
CA THR A 52 -66.98 -13.71 -17.02
C THR A 52 -67.93 -14.61 -17.80
N LEU A 53 -67.46 -15.30 -18.85
CA LEU A 53 -68.28 -16.18 -19.67
C LEU A 53 -68.67 -17.50 -18.98
N PHE A 54 -67.81 -18.03 -18.10
CA PHE A 54 -67.97 -19.33 -17.46
C PHE A 54 -68.10 -19.26 -15.93
N TYR A 55 -68.58 -18.12 -15.41
CA TYR A 55 -68.61 -17.82 -13.97
C TYR A 55 -69.25 -18.95 -13.12
N ARG A 56 -70.39 -19.50 -13.58
CA ARG A 56 -71.13 -20.52 -12.84
C ARG A 56 -70.35 -21.85 -12.79
N GLU A 57 -69.83 -22.28 -13.93
CA GLU A 57 -69.04 -23.52 -14.04
C GLU A 57 -67.70 -23.42 -13.29
N ILE A 58 -67.07 -22.25 -13.26
CA ILE A 58 -65.83 -22.00 -12.50
C ILE A 58 -66.09 -22.05 -11.00
N HIS A 59 -67.18 -21.45 -10.53
CA HIS A 59 -67.54 -21.43 -9.11
C HIS A 59 -67.88 -22.83 -8.59
N GLU A 60 -68.54 -23.66 -9.40
CA GLU A 60 -68.85 -25.05 -9.07
C GLU A 60 -67.61 -25.97 -9.07
N SER A 61 -66.59 -25.65 -9.86
CA SER A 61 -65.36 -26.44 -10.04
C SER A 61 -64.13 -25.92 -9.28
N TRP A 62 -64.34 -25.12 -8.22
CA TRP A 62 -63.25 -24.52 -7.47
C TRP A 62 -62.35 -25.59 -6.81
N PRO A 63 -61.03 -25.58 -7.06
CA PRO A 63 -60.13 -26.67 -6.66
C PRO A 63 -59.92 -26.82 -5.15
N LEU A 64 -60.26 -25.81 -4.34
CA LEU A 64 -60.10 -25.85 -2.89
C LEU A 64 -61.45 -26.01 -2.15
N ARG A 65 -62.50 -26.44 -2.84
CA ARG A 65 -63.81 -26.69 -2.22
C ARG A 65 -63.76 -28.04 -1.48
N PRO A 66 -63.99 -28.07 -0.15
CA PRO A 66 -63.65 -29.25 0.64
C PRO A 66 -64.58 -30.46 0.50
N ASP A 67 -65.69 -30.39 -0.25
CA ASP A 67 -66.80 -31.34 -0.05
C ASP A 67 -67.57 -31.81 -1.31
N THR A 68 -66.95 -31.86 -2.48
CA THR A 68 -67.61 -32.38 -3.69
C THR A 68 -66.79 -33.40 -4.47
N LYS A 69 -67.47 -34.45 -4.98
CA LYS A 69 -66.92 -35.35 -6.00
C LYS A 69 -66.47 -34.50 -7.20
N PHE A 70 -65.18 -34.52 -7.45
CA PHE A 70 -64.48 -33.62 -8.36
C PHE A 70 -64.77 -33.99 -9.82
N ASP A 71 -65.76 -33.36 -10.46
CA ASP A 71 -65.99 -33.51 -11.90
C ASP A 71 -65.69 -32.18 -12.61
N TRP A 72 -64.59 -32.17 -13.36
CA TRP A 72 -64.17 -31.01 -14.12
C TRP A 72 -64.90 -31.04 -15.46
N GLY A 73 -66.04 -30.35 -15.52
CA GLY A 73 -66.66 -30.03 -16.80
C GLY A 73 -65.61 -29.45 -17.75
N LYS A 74 -65.61 -29.89 -19.02
CA LYS A 74 -64.55 -29.56 -20.01
C LYS A 74 -64.22 -28.06 -20.09
N LYS A 75 -65.21 -27.20 -19.87
CA LYS A 75 -65.07 -25.73 -19.87
C LYS A 75 -64.27 -25.21 -18.66
N ALA A 76 -64.56 -25.73 -17.46
CA ALA A 76 -63.84 -25.41 -16.23
C ALA A 76 -62.38 -25.89 -16.30
N ALA A 77 -62.15 -27.09 -16.85
CA ALA A 77 -60.80 -27.60 -17.05
C ALA A 77 -59.96 -26.71 -17.96
N TRP A 78 -60.57 -26.19 -19.02
CA TRP A 78 -59.88 -25.29 -19.94
C TRP A 78 -59.57 -23.93 -19.32
N PHE A 79 -60.49 -23.36 -18.53
CA PHE A 79 -60.25 -22.15 -17.75
C PHE A 79 -59.06 -22.32 -16.80
N TRP A 80 -59.10 -23.36 -15.95
CA TRP A 80 -58.06 -23.59 -14.96
C TRP A 80 -56.69 -23.89 -15.58
N ALA A 81 -56.66 -24.61 -16.72
CA ALA A 81 -55.43 -24.80 -17.49
C ALA A 81 -54.88 -23.47 -18.04
N ALA A 82 -55.75 -22.61 -18.60
CA ALA A 82 -55.35 -21.30 -19.08
C ALA A 82 -54.83 -20.40 -17.95
N THR A 83 -55.49 -20.41 -16.78
CA THR A 83 -55.05 -19.69 -15.58
C THR A 83 -53.71 -20.21 -15.06
N ALA A 84 -53.51 -21.53 -15.02
CA ALA A 84 -52.24 -22.11 -14.60
C ALA A 84 -51.09 -21.71 -15.53
N ILE A 85 -51.31 -21.75 -16.84
CA ILE A 85 -50.33 -21.29 -17.84
C ILE A 85 -50.02 -19.80 -17.67
N PHE A 86 -51.05 -18.97 -17.44
CA PHE A 86 -50.88 -17.55 -17.19
C PHE A 86 -50.05 -17.27 -15.93
N VAL A 87 -50.39 -17.90 -14.80
CA VAL A 87 -49.67 -17.76 -13.53
C VAL A 87 -48.22 -18.22 -13.67
N LEU A 88 -47.97 -19.36 -14.33
CA LEU A 88 -46.62 -19.83 -14.62
C LEU A 88 -45.84 -18.84 -15.49
N GLY A 89 -46.49 -18.21 -16.47
CA GLY A 89 -45.90 -17.14 -17.28
C GLY A 89 -45.53 -15.90 -16.47
N VAL A 90 -46.40 -15.47 -15.56
CA VAL A 90 -46.13 -14.34 -14.63
C VAL A 90 -44.95 -14.66 -13.72
N LEU A 91 -44.95 -15.83 -13.06
CA LEU A 91 -43.88 -16.26 -12.17
C LEU A 91 -42.54 -16.45 -12.90
N ALA A 92 -42.56 -17.00 -14.12
CA ALA A 92 -41.37 -17.11 -14.95
C ALA A 92 -40.80 -15.73 -15.28
N ARG A 93 -41.65 -14.79 -15.70
CA ARG A 93 -41.25 -13.41 -15.99
C ARG A 93 -40.67 -12.72 -14.76
N GLU A 94 -41.31 -12.84 -13.60
CA GLU A 94 -40.83 -12.25 -12.35
C GLU A 94 -39.46 -12.82 -11.95
N LYS A 95 -39.29 -14.14 -12.05
CA LYS A 95 -38.00 -14.81 -11.81
C LYS A 95 -36.92 -14.32 -12.77
N TYR A 96 -37.25 -14.12 -14.05
CA TYR A 96 -36.31 -13.57 -15.03
C TYR A 96 -35.95 -12.12 -14.74
N ARG A 97 -36.92 -11.26 -14.40
CA ARG A 97 -36.65 -9.86 -13.99
C ARG A 97 -35.75 -9.80 -12.75
N LEU A 98 -36.00 -10.65 -11.76
CA LEU A 98 -35.14 -10.73 -10.57
C LEU A 98 -33.72 -11.22 -10.91
N ALA A 99 -33.58 -12.17 -11.83
CA ALA A 99 -32.28 -12.65 -12.28
C ALA A 99 -31.50 -11.58 -13.07
N ALA A 100 -32.17 -10.83 -13.95
CA ALA A 100 -31.59 -9.70 -14.67
C ALA A 100 -31.16 -8.59 -13.69
N TYR A 101 -32.04 -8.20 -12.77
CA TYR A 101 -31.74 -7.19 -11.76
C TYR A 101 -30.55 -7.58 -10.87
N ARG A 102 -30.40 -8.87 -10.50
CA ARG A 102 -29.23 -9.35 -9.75
C ARG A 102 -27.94 -9.24 -10.56
N ARG A 103 -27.96 -9.51 -11.87
CA ARG A 103 -26.79 -9.36 -12.75
C ARG A 103 -26.40 -7.90 -12.88
N ASP A 104 -27.35 -7.02 -13.17
CA ASP A 104 -27.09 -5.59 -13.31
C ASP A 104 -26.54 -5.01 -12.01
N ARG A 105 -27.08 -5.44 -10.86
CA ARG A 105 -26.55 -5.05 -9.55
C ARG A 105 -25.14 -5.57 -9.29
N SER A 106 -24.81 -6.80 -9.69
CA SER A 106 -23.44 -7.32 -9.56
C SER A 106 -22.44 -6.58 -10.46
N LEU A 107 -22.84 -6.23 -11.68
CA LEU A 107 -22.01 -5.44 -12.60
C LEU A 107 -21.82 -4.02 -12.06
N LEU A 108 -22.89 -3.39 -11.57
CA LEU A 108 -22.80 -2.08 -10.94
C LEU A 108 -21.88 -2.10 -9.70
N HIS A 109 -21.94 -3.15 -8.88
CA HIS A 109 -21.02 -3.30 -7.75
C HIS A 109 -19.57 -3.45 -8.22
N GLN A 110 -19.32 -4.24 -9.25
CA GLN A 110 -17.99 -4.38 -9.85
C GLN A 110 -17.48 -3.05 -10.42
N ASP A 111 -18.33 -2.29 -11.10
CA ASP A 111 -17.98 -0.97 -11.65
C ASP A 111 -17.74 0.05 -10.52
N ILE A 112 -18.54 0.02 -9.44
CA ILE A 112 -18.33 0.85 -8.26
C ILE A 112 -16.98 0.50 -7.61
N ASP A 113 -16.66 -0.78 -7.48
CA ASP A 113 -15.40 -1.23 -6.89
C ASP A 113 -14.21 -0.81 -7.76
N ALA A 114 -14.31 -0.92 -9.09
CA ALA A 114 -13.29 -0.46 -10.03
C ALA A 114 -13.12 1.07 -9.99
N VAL A 115 -14.22 1.83 -9.97
CA VAL A 115 -14.15 3.29 -9.82
C VAL A 115 -13.59 3.68 -8.46
N ARG A 116 -13.91 2.92 -7.41
CA ARG A 116 -13.37 3.13 -6.07
C ARG A 116 -11.88 2.84 -6.01
N GLU A 117 -11.41 1.79 -6.68
CA GLU A 117 -9.99 1.45 -6.82
C GLU A 117 -9.22 2.55 -7.56
N VAL A 118 -9.79 3.07 -8.67
CA VAL A 118 -9.22 4.19 -9.41
C VAL A 118 -9.26 5.50 -8.62
N ALA A 119 -10.36 5.79 -7.91
CA ALA A 119 -10.45 6.96 -7.04
C ALA A 119 -9.46 6.87 -5.87
N HIS A 120 -9.24 5.65 -5.37
CA HIS A 120 -8.23 5.37 -4.36
C HIS A 120 -6.81 5.38 -4.92
N SER A 121 -6.56 5.36 -6.23
CA SER A 121 -5.20 5.46 -6.77
C SER A 121 -4.76 6.89 -7.05
N MET A 122 -5.70 7.85 -7.09
CA MET A 122 -5.37 9.25 -7.32
C MET A 122 -4.99 9.98 -6.02
N PRO A 123 -4.02 10.92 -6.07
CA PRO A 123 -3.77 11.81 -4.95
C PRO A 123 -5.01 12.68 -4.66
N PRO A 124 -5.23 13.08 -3.39
CA PRO A 124 -6.27 14.04 -3.04
C PRO A 124 -6.10 15.36 -3.80
N LYS A 125 -7.22 16.05 -4.09
CA LYS A 125 -7.25 17.26 -4.93
C LYS A 125 -6.30 18.37 -4.47
N ASP A 126 -6.06 18.48 -3.17
CA ASP A 126 -5.25 19.55 -2.58
C ASP A 126 -3.80 19.11 -2.28
N CYS A 127 -3.44 17.86 -2.62
CA CYS A 127 -2.13 17.29 -2.30
C CYS A 127 -0.99 18.07 -2.97
N LEU A 128 -1.10 18.31 -4.28
CA LEU A 128 -0.09 19.02 -5.07
C LEU A 128 0.10 20.46 -4.59
N GLU A 129 -1.00 21.14 -4.26
CA GLU A 129 -0.92 22.52 -3.76
C GLU A 129 -0.20 22.58 -2.41
N LYS A 130 -0.54 21.68 -1.49
CA LYS A 130 0.11 21.58 -0.18
C LYS A 130 1.58 21.17 -0.31
N ALA A 131 1.90 20.21 -1.17
CA ALA A 131 3.28 19.82 -1.47
C ALA A 131 4.09 21.01 -2.00
N ALA A 132 3.54 21.78 -2.95
CA ALA A 132 4.18 22.98 -3.48
C ALA A 132 4.33 24.12 -2.44
N GLN A 133 3.41 24.24 -1.48
CA GLN A 133 3.55 25.18 -0.36
C GLN A 133 4.66 24.75 0.61
N LEU A 134 4.69 23.48 1.00
CA LEU A 134 5.72 22.91 1.86
C LEU A 134 7.10 23.00 1.19
N PHE A 135 7.21 22.62 -0.08
CA PHE A 135 8.44 22.70 -0.86
C PHE A 135 9.01 24.12 -0.89
N ARG A 136 8.17 25.13 -1.17
CA ARG A 136 8.61 26.53 -1.19
C ARG A 136 9.14 27.01 0.16
N ARG A 137 8.58 26.52 1.27
CA ARG A 137 9.07 26.83 2.61
C ARG A 137 10.44 26.21 2.83
N VAL A 138 10.55 24.88 2.72
CA VAL A 138 11.80 24.16 3.03
C VAL A 138 12.92 24.48 2.05
N SER A 139 12.61 24.77 0.78
CA SER A 139 13.60 25.20 -0.21
C SER A 139 14.25 26.53 0.17
N ARG A 140 13.48 27.51 0.67
CA ARG A 140 14.03 28.80 1.11
C ARG A 140 14.91 28.64 2.35
N GLU A 141 14.45 27.85 3.31
CA GLU A 141 15.23 27.53 4.52
C GLU A 141 16.55 26.84 4.13
N THR A 142 16.48 25.84 3.24
CA THR A 142 17.65 25.11 2.72
C THR A 142 18.65 26.05 2.04
N ASP A 143 18.20 26.93 1.15
CA ASP A 143 19.10 27.84 0.43
C ASP A 143 19.81 28.81 1.38
N VAL A 144 19.12 29.31 2.41
CA VAL A 144 19.73 30.17 3.45
C VAL A 144 20.83 29.40 4.20
N ILE A 145 20.55 28.17 4.62
CA ILE A 145 21.52 27.34 5.34
C ILE A 145 22.72 26.98 4.46
N VAL A 146 22.49 26.55 3.22
CA VAL A 146 23.57 26.17 2.29
C VAL A 146 24.47 27.38 1.99
N LEU A 147 23.89 28.55 1.72
CA LEU A 147 24.66 29.77 1.47
C LEU A 147 25.41 30.23 2.72
N GLY A 148 24.77 30.18 3.89
CA GLY A 148 25.37 30.56 5.17
C GLY A 148 26.56 29.68 5.54
N ALA A 149 26.41 28.36 5.46
CA ALA A 149 27.47 27.41 5.74
C ALA A 149 28.62 27.51 4.73
N SER A 150 28.31 27.70 3.44
CA SER A 150 29.33 27.86 2.38
C SER A 150 30.14 29.15 2.53
N ALA A 151 29.56 30.20 3.11
CA ALA A 151 30.24 31.47 3.39
C ALA A 151 31.06 31.47 4.69
N ALA A 152 30.88 30.46 5.56
CA ALA A 152 31.57 30.38 6.83
C ALA A 152 33.04 30.00 6.67
N ASN A 153 33.91 30.57 7.50
CA ASN A 153 35.34 30.26 7.45
C ASN A 153 35.60 28.81 7.87
N PRO A 154 36.49 28.07 7.19
CA PRO A 154 36.87 26.72 7.59
C PRO A 154 37.54 26.77 8.97
N GLY A 155 36.88 26.20 9.99
CA GLY A 155 37.30 26.24 11.39
C GLY A 155 36.13 25.98 12.36
N ALA A 156 36.22 26.52 13.57
CA ALA A 156 35.17 26.36 14.59
C ALA A 156 33.82 26.96 14.17
N GLU A 157 33.83 28.04 13.39
CA GLU A 157 32.60 28.62 12.81
C GLU A 157 31.90 27.67 11.84
N PHE A 158 32.65 26.85 11.11
CA PHE A 158 32.10 25.86 10.18
C PHE A 158 31.37 24.75 10.95
N GLN A 159 31.91 24.29 12.08
CA GLN A 159 31.27 23.24 12.91
C GLN A 159 29.94 23.67 13.54
N ASN A 160 29.76 24.97 13.80
CA ASN A 160 28.50 25.49 14.34
C ASN A 160 27.32 25.34 13.38
N TRP A 161 27.56 25.04 12.09
CA TRP A 161 26.51 24.79 11.11
C TRP A 161 25.95 23.37 11.12
N ARG A 162 26.53 22.46 11.91
CA ARG A 162 26.06 21.07 12.02
C ARG A 162 24.58 21.00 12.44
N GLU A 163 24.21 21.64 13.54
CA GLU A 163 22.82 21.58 14.03
C GLU A 163 21.83 22.33 13.12
N PRO A 164 22.13 23.55 12.62
CA PRO A 164 21.28 24.19 11.62
C PRO A 164 21.04 23.34 10.36
N VAL A 165 22.04 22.57 9.91
CA VAL A 165 21.87 21.61 8.80
C VAL A 165 21.00 20.43 9.22
N ASN A 166 21.18 19.89 10.42
CA ASN A 166 20.31 18.82 10.95
C ASN A 166 18.84 19.29 11.02
N GLU A 167 18.60 20.48 11.56
CA GLU A 167 17.26 21.10 11.64
C GLU A 167 16.64 21.27 10.24
N ALA A 168 17.41 21.76 9.27
CA ALA A 168 16.93 21.90 7.90
C ALA A 168 16.55 20.55 7.25
N ILE A 169 17.35 19.50 7.50
CA ILE A 169 17.03 18.13 7.06
C ILE A 169 15.73 17.67 7.76
N ARG A 170 15.61 17.83 9.08
CA ARG A 170 14.40 17.46 9.84
C ARG A 170 13.16 18.20 9.34
N SER A 171 13.26 19.48 8.96
CA SER A 171 12.18 20.24 8.31
C SER A 171 11.73 19.65 6.98
N ILE A 172 12.65 19.16 6.16
CA ILE A 172 12.29 18.45 4.92
C ILE A 172 11.62 17.11 5.24
N LEU A 173 12.14 16.37 6.23
CA LEU A 173 11.54 15.09 6.66
C LEU A 173 10.10 15.28 7.17
N ASP A 174 9.83 16.33 7.97
CA ASP A 174 8.48 16.68 8.41
C ASP A 174 7.57 17.06 7.23
N ALA A 175 8.08 17.84 6.27
CA ALA A 175 7.33 18.12 5.05
C ALA A 175 6.95 16.84 4.29
N LEU A 176 7.88 15.88 4.15
CA LEU A 176 7.66 14.60 3.50
C LEU A 176 6.64 13.73 4.25
N ILE A 177 6.73 13.68 5.58
CA ILE A 177 5.75 13.04 6.45
C ILE A 177 4.36 13.64 6.22
N ASN A 178 4.24 14.96 6.21
CA ASN A 178 2.99 15.65 6.02
C ASN A 178 2.40 15.37 4.63
N ILE A 179 3.22 15.33 3.58
CA ILE A 179 2.78 14.94 2.24
C ILE A 179 2.32 13.48 2.25
N ALA A 180 3.07 12.55 2.85
CA ALA A 180 2.69 11.14 2.95
C ALA A 180 1.35 10.98 3.69
N HIS A 181 1.16 11.69 4.80
CA HIS A 181 -0.09 11.70 5.56
C HIS A 181 -1.27 12.24 4.72
N ILE A 182 -1.07 13.33 3.97
CA ILE A 182 -2.09 13.86 3.06
C ILE A 182 -2.38 12.84 1.96
N PHE A 183 -1.35 12.26 1.36
CA PHE A 183 -1.45 11.29 0.29
C PHE A 183 -2.28 10.09 0.75
N ASP A 184 -1.91 9.45 1.85
CA ASP A 184 -2.65 8.32 2.44
C ASP A 184 -4.08 8.69 2.80
N SER A 185 -4.31 9.96 3.20
CA SER A 185 -5.61 10.43 3.70
C SER A 185 -6.20 9.41 4.67
N PRO A 186 -5.54 9.07 5.79
CA PRO A 186 -6.01 7.99 6.65
C PRO A 186 -7.42 8.28 7.19
N HIS A 187 -8.34 7.33 7.04
CA HIS A 187 -9.70 7.42 7.57
C HIS A 187 -9.81 6.50 8.79
N GLY A 188 -9.75 7.06 10.00
CA GLY A 188 -9.87 6.27 11.23
C GLY A 188 -9.43 7.04 12.48
N ASP A 189 -9.89 6.58 13.63
CA ASP A 189 -9.41 6.97 14.96
C ASP A 189 -8.86 5.70 15.62
N PRO A 190 -7.58 5.66 16.06
CA PRO A 190 -6.61 6.75 16.10
C PRO A 190 -5.98 7.11 14.75
N THR A 191 -5.56 8.38 14.61
CA THR A 191 -4.75 8.84 13.47
C THR A 191 -3.41 8.11 13.47
N PRO A 192 -2.97 7.55 12.34
CA PRO A 192 -1.68 6.88 12.25
C PRO A 192 -0.52 7.87 12.45
N VAL A 193 0.54 7.38 13.09
CA VAL A 193 1.77 8.13 13.33
C VAL A 193 2.78 7.78 12.25
N TYR A 194 3.31 8.82 11.61
CA TYR A 194 4.36 8.72 10.61
C TYR A 194 5.69 9.14 11.19
N ARG A 195 6.76 8.55 10.66
CA ARG A 195 8.15 8.85 11.01
C ARG A 195 8.98 8.88 9.76
N ALA A 196 10.05 9.66 9.78
CA ALA A 196 11.02 9.66 8.71
C ALA A 196 12.43 9.72 9.28
N ASN A 197 13.36 9.08 8.57
CA ASN A 197 14.77 9.14 8.91
C ASN A 197 15.65 9.10 7.68
N VAL A 198 16.91 9.48 7.90
CA VAL A 198 18.01 9.31 6.95
C VAL A 198 18.97 8.28 7.51
N MET A 199 19.28 7.26 6.71
CA MET A 199 20.34 6.30 6.99
C MET A 199 21.54 6.60 6.09
N TRP A 200 22.70 6.84 6.67
CA TRP A 200 23.94 7.09 5.92
C TRP A 200 24.47 5.82 5.30
N VAL A 201 24.86 5.90 4.02
CA VAL A 201 25.69 4.87 3.37
C VAL A 201 27.14 5.12 3.78
N ARG A 202 27.78 4.13 4.36
CA ARG A 202 29.18 4.19 4.82
C ARG A 202 29.95 2.98 4.35
N GLU A 203 31.23 3.18 4.05
CA GLU A 203 32.11 2.06 3.71
C GLU A 203 32.41 1.27 4.98
N THR A 204 32.51 -0.04 4.87
CA THR A 204 32.92 -0.89 6.02
C THR A 204 34.31 -0.52 6.52
N GLN A 205 35.16 -0.01 5.63
CA GLN A 205 36.52 0.46 5.93
C GLN A 205 36.53 1.70 6.84
N ASP A 206 35.46 2.50 6.88
CA ASP A 206 35.37 3.67 7.76
C ASP A 206 35.29 3.28 9.26
N ALA A 207 35.07 2.00 9.55
CA ALA A 207 35.02 1.43 10.89
C ALA A 207 36.28 0.59 11.19
N GLU A 208 37.48 1.19 11.11
CA GLU A 208 38.74 0.46 11.39
C GLU A 208 38.95 0.12 12.88
N ASP A 209 38.37 0.90 13.79
CA ASP A 209 38.50 0.69 15.23
C ASP A 209 37.59 -0.45 15.72
N GLU A 210 38.17 -1.43 16.42
CA GLU A 210 37.48 -2.58 17.01
C GLU A 210 36.34 -2.15 17.95
N ALA A 211 36.50 -1.05 18.69
CA ALA A 211 35.45 -0.53 19.57
C ALA A 211 34.25 0.02 18.78
N VAL A 212 34.50 0.66 17.65
CA VAL A 212 33.47 1.16 16.72
C VAL A 212 32.76 0.00 16.06
N GLN A 213 33.50 -1.01 15.59
CA GLN A 213 32.94 -2.22 15.00
C GLN A 213 32.02 -2.97 15.98
N GLN A 214 32.45 -3.13 17.23
CA GLN A 214 31.64 -3.79 18.25
C GLN A 214 30.34 -3.01 18.51
N THR A 215 30.42 -1.68 18.56
CA THR A 215 29.26 -0.81 18.74
C THR A 215 28.27 -0.93 17.57
N LEU A 216 28.78 -0.90 16.34
CA LEU A 216 27.96 -1.09 15.12
C LEU A 216 27.33 -2.49 15.05
N TRP A 217 28.08 -3.52 15.47
CA TRP A 217 27.56 -4.88 15.57
C TRP A 217 26.42 -4.98 16.59
N ASP A 218 26.53 -4.31 17.73
CA ASP A 218 25.47 -4.32 18.74
C ASP A 218 24.14 -3.79 18.20
N TRP A 219 24.19 -2.83 17.27
CA TRP A 219 23.03 -2.30 16.56
C TRP A 219 22.56 -3.20 15.40
N ALA A 220 23.48 -3.90 14.72
CA ALA A 220 23.17 -4.73 13.55
C ALA A 220 22.70 -6.17 13.88
N GLN A 221 23.19 -6.76 14.98
CA GLN A 221 23.09 -8.20 15.28
C GLN A 221 21.67 -8.81 15.32
N ARG A 222 20.64 -7.96 15.45
CA ARG A 222 19.23 -8.36 15.46
C ARG A 222 18.68 -8.61 14.05
N LEU A 223 19.22 -7.93 13.05
CA LEU A 223 18.76 -7.99 11.67
C LEU A 223 19.82 -8.55 10.71
N ALA A 224 21.08 -8.62 11.14
CA ALA A 224 22.15 -9.19 10.34
C ALA A 224 21.99 -10.71 10.11
N PRO A 225 22.38 -11.23 8.92
CA PRO A 225 22.45 -12.67 8.65
C PRO A 225 23.62 -13.38 9.37
N ALA A 226 24.52 -12.62 10.00
CA ALA A 226 25.73 -13.10 10.66
C ALA A 226 25.52 -13.50 12.14
N SER A 227 26.46 -14.27 12.69
CA SER A 227 26.43 -14.69 14.11
C SER A 227 27.32 -13.83 15.03
N ASN A 228 28.30 -13.13 14.47
CA ASN A 228 29.23 -12.27 15.21
C ASN A 228 29.71 -11.11 14.32
N ALA A 229 30.42 -10.15 14.93
CA ALA A 229 30.93 -8.95 14.26
C ALA A 229 31.85 -9.28 13.07
N GLU A 230 32.85 -10.15 13.25
CA GLU A 230 33.81 -10.53 12.21
C GLU A 230 33.11 -11.05 10.95
N GLN A 231 32.16 -11.96 11.11
CA GLN A 231 31.37 -12.49 10.00
C GLN A 231 30.50 -11.41 9.33
N PHE A 232 29.94 -10.50 10.12
CA PHE A 232 29.11 -9.41 9.60
C PHE A 232 29.92 -8.50 8.68
N PHE A 233 31.02 -7.92 9.17
CA PHE A 233 31.86 -7.01 8.38
C PHE A 233 32.55 -7.70 7.20
N ALA A 234 32.83 -9.01 7.27
CA ALA A 234 33.35 -9.77 6.13
C ALA A 234 32.28 -10.08 5.05
N SER A 235 31.00 -9.98 5.40
CA SER A 235 29.88 -10.38 4.52
C SER A 235 29.20 -9.22 3.80
N VAL A 236 29.44 -7.98 4.23
CA VAL A 236 28.78 -6.77 3.72
C VAL A 236 29.81 -5.85 3.08
N ASP A 237 29.43 -5.15 2.02
CA ASP A 237 30.32 -4.21 1.34
C ASP A 237 30.27 -2.85 2.06
N ARG A 238 29.05 -2.43 2.41
CA ARG A 238 28.74 -1.14 3.03
C ARG A 238 27.76 -1.28 4.20
N LEU A 239 27.69 -0.22 4.98
CA LEU A 239 26.83 -0.10 6.15
C LEU A 239 25.80 1.00 5.93
N LEU A 240 24.57 0.73 6.38
CA LEU A 240 23.52 1.72 6.53
C LEU A 240 23.37 2.08 8.00
N VAL A 241 23.79 3.28 8.37
CA VAL A 241 23.79 3.73 9.78
C VAL A 241 22.70 4.78 9.98
N LEU A 242 21.75 4.49 10.86
CA LEU A 242 20.70 5.42 11.24
C LEU A 242 21.29 6.61 12.01
N ASP A 243 21.08 7.83 11.50
CA ASP A 243 21.44 9.05 12.21
C ASP A 243 20.25 9.55 13.03
N LEU A 244 20.34 9.45 14.35
CA LEU A 244 19.28 9.87 15.26
C LEU A 244 19.02 11.39 15.18
N ASN A 245 20.02 12.19 14.83
CA ASN A 245 19.85 13.63 14.66
C ASN A 245 19.03 13.98 13.40
N LEU A 246 18.92 13.04 12.46
CA LEU A 246 18.19 13.15 11.20
C LEU A 246 16.94 12.25 11.21
N THR A 247 16.28 12.18 12.36
CA THR A 247 14.98 11.51 12.53
C THR A 247 13.93 12.55 12.92
N THR A 248 12.68 12.29 12.55
CA THR A 248 11.54 13.08 13.05
C THR A 248 10.24 12.28 12.95
N ASN A 249 9.17 12.78 13.56
CA ASN A 249 7.87 12.11 13.62
C ASN A 249 6.70 13.10 13.47
N SER A 250 5.51 12.57 13.22
CA SER A 250 4.29 13.36 13.01
C SER A 250 3.57 13.79 14.30
N LEU A 251 4.16 13.61 15.48
CA LEU A 251 3.50 13.95 16.75
C LEU A 251 3.51 15.46 16.99
N ASP A 252 4.61 16.13 16.64
CA ASP A 252 4.82 17.57 16.84
C ASP A 252 4.93 18.31 15.49
N VAL A 253 3.77 18.52 14.85
CA VAL A 253 3.69 19.11 13.51
C VAL A 253 4.30 20.52 13.48
N GLY A 254 5.27 20.72 12.60
CA GLY A 254 5.90 22.02 12.36
C GLY A 254 7.01 22.40 13.33
N ASN A 255 7.31 21.56 14.32
CA ASN A 255 8.53 21.66 15.16
C ASN A 255 9.27 20.31 15.14
N PRO A 256 10.04 20.02 14.08
CA PRO A 256 10.58 18.69 13.85
C PRO A 256 11.80 18.42 14.74
N GLU A 257 11.53 17.85 15.91
CA GLU A 257 12.55 17.38 16.85
C GLU A 257 13.06 15.97 16.47
N PRO A 258 14.26 15.59 16.93
CA PRO A 258 14.75 14.21 16.83
C PRO A 258 13.77 13.21 17.44
N ASP A 259 13.48 12.12 16.73
CA ASP A 259 12.66 11.04 17.25
C ASP A 259 13.45 10.16 18.24
N THR A 260 12.72 9.46 19.12
CA THR A 260 13.28 8.60 20.17
C THR A 260 13.58 7.19 19.67
N LEU A 261 14.10 7.09 18.44
CA LEU A 261 14.44 5.80 17.82
C LEU A 261 15.69 5.19 18.47
N ALA A 262 15.72 3.86 18.53
CA ALA A 262 16.92 3.15 18.91
C ALA A 262 17.94 3.20 17.77
N PRO A 263 19.26 3.28 18.07
CA PRO A 263 20.31 3.12 17.07
C PRO A 263 20.12 1.85 16.23
N LEU A 264 20.39 1.96 14.93
CA LEU A 264 20.23 0.88 13.98
C LEU A 264 21.35 0.91 12.94
N CYS A 265 21.91 -0.25 12.65
CA CYS A 265 22.85 -0.48 11.57
C CYS A 265 22.36 -1.65 10.72
N LEU A 266 22.37 -1.50 9.39
CA LEU A 266 22.03 -2.57 8.45
C LEU A 266 23.22 -2.83 7.53
N GLY A 267 23.43 -4.08 7.17
CA GLY A 267 24.38 -4.46 6.13
C GLY A 267 23.80 -4.23 4.74
N PHE A 268 24.63 -3.77 3.82
CA PHE A 268 24.32 -3.65 2.41
C PHE A 268 25.44 -4.29 1.57
N THR A 269 25.04 -5.08 0.58
CA THR A 269 25.94 -5.63 -0.45
C THR A 269 25.53 -5.11 -1.81
N ASP A 270 26.48 -4.66 -2.60
CA ASP A 270 26.22 -4.17 -3.95
C ASP A 270 25.68 -5.29 -4.85
N SER A 271 24.88 -4.91 -5.85
CA SER A 271 24.13 -5.81 -6.73
C SER A 271 25.02 -6.67 -7.66
N ASP A 272 26.31 -6.37 -7.74
CA ASP A 272 27.29 -7.07 -8.57
C ASP A 272 27.83 -8.34 -7.88
N GLY A 273 26.95 -9.32 -7.62
CA GLY A 273 27.40 -10.66 -7.24
C GLY A 273 26.36 -11.60 -6.63
N TYR A 274 26.80 -12.81 -6.30
CA TYR A 274 26.02 -13.80 -5.53
C TYR A 274 25.59 -13.30 -4.14
N ARG A 275 26.24 -12.25 -3.63
CA ARG A 275 26.05 -11.73 -2.26
C ARG A 275 24.85 -10.80 -2.09
N ALA A 276 24.32 -10.19 -3.16
CA ALA A 276 23.11 -9.36 -3.11
C ALA A 276 21.87 -10.09 -2.52
N ASN A 277 21.93 -11.43 -2.41
CA ASN A 277 20.93 -12.26 -1.76
C ASN A 277 20.88 -12.13 -0.22
N ILE A 278 21.65 -11.24 0.41
CA ILE A 278 21.59 -10.98 1.86
C ILE A 278 20.98 -9.62 2.25
N ASN A 279 20.65 -8.78 1.26
CA ASN A 279 20.02 -7.49 1.51
C ASN A 279 18.63 -7.67 2.13
N LEU A 280 18.36 -6.90 3.19
CA LEU A 280 17.05 -6.86 3.83
C LEU A 280 16.08 -6.01 2.98
N PRO A 281 14.81 -6.43 2.81
CA PRO A 281 13.80 -5.59 2.19
C PRO A 281 13.70 -4.22 2.86
N GLY A 282 13.46 -3.17 2.07
CA GLY A 282 13.42 -1.78 2.52
C GLY A 282 14.70 -1.04 2.12
N ALA A 283 15.36 -0.37 3.07
CA ALA A 283 16.51 0.49 2.79
C ALA A 283 17.68 -0.22 2.07
N PRO A 284 18.14 -1.43 2.46
CA PRO A 284 19.20 -2.11 1.73
C PRO A 284 18.81 -2.53 0.32
N GLU A 285 17.64 -3.13 0.13
CA GLU A 285 17.17 -3.58 -1.20
C GLU A 285 16.93 -2.38 -2.15
N CYS A 286 16.47 -1.25 -1.61
CA CYS A 286 16.31 0.01 -2.32
C CYS A 286 17.61 0.51 -2.96
N LEU A 287 18.75 0.36 -2.27
CA LEU A 287 20.07 0.67 -2.83
C LEU A 287 20.47 -0.30 -3.93
N SER A 288 20.26 -1.60 -3.71
CA SER A 288 20.59 -2.65 -4.68
C SER A 288 19.89 -2.46 -6.02
N ASN A 289 18.65 -1.97 -5.99
CA ASN A 289 17.82 -1.75 -7.18
C ASN A 289 17.89 -0.32 -7.70
N THR A 290 18.57 0.60 -7.00
CA THR A 290 18.59 2.04 -7.29
C THR A 290 17.18 2.61 -7.51
N SER A 291 16.21 2.08 -6.76
CA SER A 291 14.80 2.44 -6.88
C SER A 291 14.13 2.48 -5.52
N MET A 292 12.98 3.14 -5.44
CA MET A 292 12.17 3.07 -4.23
C MET A 292 11.76 1.63 -3.92
N GLU A 293 11.64 1.30 -2.63
CA GLU A 293 11.14 0.01 -2.13
C GLU A 293 10.01 0.25 -1.13
N ARG A 294 8.88 -0.42 -1.32
CA ARG A 294 7.71 -0.31 -0.44
C ARG A 294 7.44 -1.64 0.27
N ILE A 295 7.31 -1.57 1.59
CA ILE A 295 6.90 -2.67 2.44
C ILE A 295 5.51 -2.36 3.00
N ALA A 296 4.50 -3.05 2.48
CA ALA A 296 3.12 -2.87 2.91
C ALA A 296 2.88 -3.31 4.36
N ASP A 297 3.55 -4.38 4.81
CA ASP A 297 3.51 -4.82 6.21
C ASP A 297 4.88 -5.39 6.62
N SER A 298 5.52 -4.78 7.61
CA SER A 298 6.84 -5.18 8.10
C SER A 298 6.86 -6.56 8.77
N HIS A 299 5.71 -7.09 9.21
CA HIS A 299 5.61 -8.47 9.69
C HIS A 299 5.79 -9.50 8.56
N GLU A 300 5.62 -9.09 7.31
CA GLU A 300 5.81 -9.96 6.14
C GLU A 300 7.28 -10.02 5.69
N ILE A 301 8.18 -9.22 6.26
CA ILE A 301 9.60 -9.22 5.84
C ILE A 301 10.22 -10.61 5.94
N CYS A 302 9.93 -11.37 7.01
CA CYS A 302 10.44 -12.73 7.14
C CYS A 302 9.89 -13.68 6.06
N SER A 303 8.64 -13.52 5.63
CA SER A 303 8.06 -14.35 4.56
C SER A 303 8.61 -13.93 3.19
N ILE A 304 8.82 -12.63 2.96
CA ILE A 304 9.46 -12.08 1.75
C ILE A 304 10.86 -12.68 1.59
N LEU A 305 11.70 -12.62 2.64
CA LEU A 305 13.05 -13.19 2.63
C LEU A 305 13.06 -14.68 2.25
N ARG A 306 12.12 -15.47 2.82
CA ARG A 306 11.98 -16.91 2.52
C ARG A 306 11.54 -17.15 1.08
N ASN A 307 10.56 -16.39 0.61
CA ASN A 307 10.00 -16.55 -0.74
C ASN A 307 11.01 -16.16 -1.82
N GLN A 308 11.81 -15.13 -1.56
CA GLN A 308 12.91 -14.70 -2.42
C GLN A 308 14.16 -15.60 -2.33
N LYS A 309 14.15 -16.61 -1.44
CA LYS A 309 15.28 -17.52 -1.19
C LYS A 309 16.59 -16.78 -0.85
N LYS A 310 16.48 -15.68 -0.11
CA LYS A 310 17.61 -14.90 0.41
C LYS A 310 18.44 -15.78 1.35
N GLU A 311 19.75 -15.55 1.45
CA GLU A 311 20.69 -16.39 2.21
C GLU A 311 20.67 -16.13 3.72
N TYR A 312 19.47 -16.00 4.29
CA TYR A 312 19.27 -15.92 5.73
C TYR A 312 19.07 -17.32 6.32
N GLY A 313 19.95 -17.71 7.25
CA GLY A 313 19.76 -18.93 8.04
C GLY A 313 18.54 -18.83 8.97
N ASP A 314 17.97 -19.98 9.36
CA ASP A 314 16.78 -20.06 10.21
C ASP A 314 16.90 -19.32 11.55
N ALA A 315 18.13 -19.22 12.09
CA ALA A 315 18.39 -18.45 13.30
C ALA A 315 18.27 -16.93 13.05
N ALA A 316 18.82 -16.42 11.95
CA ALA A 316 18.72 -15.02 11.58
C ALA A 316 17.27 -14.64 11.22
N LEU A 317 16.58 -15.49 10.45
CA LEU A 317 15.16 -15.28 10.12
C LEU A 317 14.28 -15.16 11.38
N ARG A 318 14.55 -15.96 12.42
CA ARG A 318 13.83 -15.85 13.70
C ARG A 318 14.08 -14.51 14.40
N LYS A 319 15.32 -14.01 14.40
CA LYS A 319 15.63 -12.69 14.96
C LYS A 319 14.92 -11.57 14.21
N VAL A 320 14.91 -11.62 12.87
CA VAL A 320 14.20 -10.67 12.01
C VAL A 320 12.69 -10.70 12.28
N ASP A 321 12.09 -11.88 12.33
CA ASP A 321 10.67 -12.08 12.65
C ASP A 321 10.32 -11.53 14.05
N GLU A 322 11.13 -11.82 15.06
CA GLU A 322 10.95 -11.29 16.41
C GLU A 322 11.08 -9.76 16.48
N TYR A 323 12.03 -9.18 15.75
CA TYR A 323 12.23 -7.73 15.70
C TYR A 323 11.00 -7.03 15.14
N TYR A 324 10.54 -7.41 13.94
CA TYR A 324 9.42 -6.74 13.29
C TYR A 324 8.09 -7.00 13.99
N LYS A 325 7.88 -8.18 14.59
CA LYS A 325 6.67 -8.47 15.40
C LYS A 325 6.55 -7.63 16.67
N LYS A 326 7.68 -7.26 17.27
CA LYS A 326 7.71 -6.41 18.47
C LYS A 326 7.72 -4.92 18.13
N ASN A 327 8.08 -4.56 16.90
CA ASN A 327 8.20 -3.18 16.47
C ASN A 327 6.83 -2.60 16.10
N THR A 328 6.28 -1.77 16.99
CA THR A 328 5.02 -1.04 16.76
C THR A 328 5.22 0.31 16.08
N VAL A 329 6.47 0.72 15.84
CA VAL A 329 6.85 2.05 15.35
C VAL A 329 6.78 2.11 13.82
N GLY A 330 7.21 1.05 13.13
CA GLY A 330 7.21 0.93 11.66
C GLY A 330 6.56 -0.36 11.19
N ARG A 331 5.22 -0.34 11.07
CA ARG A 331 4.42 -1.46 10.55
C ARG A 331 4.35 -1.46 9.03
N SER A 332 4.58 -0.33 8.38
CA SER A 332 4.83 -0.25 6.93
C SER A 332 5.88 0.80 6.62
N ILE A 333 6.60 0.61 5.52
CA ILE A 333 7.85 1.32 5.22
C ILE A 333 7.89 1.68 3.73
N ILE A 334 8.38 2.87 3.40
CA ILE A 334 8.85 3.21 2.06
C ILE A 334 10.27 3.75 2.18
N SER A 335 11.19 3.20 1.41
CA SER A 335 12.60 3.61 1.38
C SER A 335 12.96 4.08 -0.03
N MET A 336 13.76 5.15 -0.11
CA MET A 336 14.18 5.79 -1.36
C MET A 336 15.65 6.18 -1.28
N PRO A 337 16.44 5.94 -2.33
CA PRO A 337 17.83 6.38 -2.34
C PRO A 337 17.85 7.91 -2.49
N ILE A 338 18.73 8.57 -1.75
CA ILE A 338 18.99 9.99 -1.95
C ILE A 338 20.14 10.07 -2.95
N THR A 339 19.84 10.35 -4.21
CA THR A 339 20.81 10.44 -5.30
C THR A 339 21.28 11.87 -5.51
N GLY A 340 22.54 12.06 -5.87
CA GLY A 340 23.10 13.36 -6.19
C GLY A 340 24.36 13.25 -7.06
N ILE A 341 24.95 14.40 -7.35
CA ILE A 341 26.22 14.47 -8.10
C ILE A 341 27.36 14.19 -7.14
N ASP A 342 28.22 13.23 -7.50
CA ASP A 342 29.43 12.90 -6.75
C ASP A 342 30.34 14.15 -6.61
N PRO A 343 30.65 14.60 -5.38
CA PRO A 343 31.54 15.75 -5.17
C PRO A 343 32.99 15.48 -5.61
N ASP A 344 33.45 14.25 -5.48
CA ASP A 344 34.82 13.84 -5.77
C ASP A 344 34.99 13.46 -7.25
N ASN A 345 33.90 13.07 -7.90
CA ASN A 345 33.87 12.76 -9.33
C ASN A 345 32.64 13.33 -10.05
N PRO A 346 32.56 14.67 -10.24
CA PRO A 346 31.39 15.32 -10.83
C PRO A 346 31.16 14.98 -12.31
N GLU A 347 32.13 14.36 -12.98
CA GLU A 347 32.01 13.86 -14.35
C GLU A 347 31.53 12.40 -14.42
N SER A 348 31.34 11.74 -13.27
CA SER A 348 30.80 10.39 -13.21
C SER A 348 29.41 10.32 -13.83
N GLU A 349 29.17 9.30 -14.65
CA GLU A 349 27.82 8.95 -15.12
C GLU A 349 27.02 8.18 -14.05
N GLU A 350 27.67 7.75 -12.97
CA GLU A 350 27.03 7.06 -11.84
C GLU A 350 26.54 8.06 -10.79
N ASP A 351 25.27 7.92 -10.39
CA ASP A 351 24.68 8.72 -9.34
C ASP A 351 25.32 8.39 -7.98
N TRP A 352 25.77 9.43 -7.27
CA TRP A 352 26.28 9.29 -5.91
C TRP A 352 25.11 9.13 -4.94
N VAL A 353 25.13 8.08 -4.11
CA VAL A 353 24.08 7.78 -3.13
C VAL A 353 24.62 7.90 -1.71
N PRO A 354 24.66 9.11 -1.11
CA PRO A 354 25.17 9.29 0.25
C PRO A 354 24.33 8.64 1.34
N ALA A 355 23.03 8.47 1.10
CA ALA A 355 22.07 8.10 2.12
C ALA A 355 20.78 7.52 1.54
N VAL A 356 19.99 6.90 2.41
CA VAL A 356 18.64 6.41 2.13
C VAL A 356 17.65 7.15 3.01
N LEU A 357 16.61 7.71 2.41
CA LEU A 357 15.43 8.19 3.11
C LEU A 357 14.51 7.01 3.39
N SER A 358 14.02 6.89 4.63
CA SER A 358 12.93 5.96 4.96
C SER A 358 11.80 6.68 5.65
N ILE A 359 10.56 6.43 5.20
CA ILE A 359 9.32 6.89 5.85
C ILE A 359 8.57 5.66 6.36
N TYR A 360 8.14 5.73 7.61
CA TYR A 360 7.46 4.65 8.33
C TYR A 360 6.08 5.10 8.74
N ARG A 361 5.16 4.15 8.77
CA ARG A 361 3.85 4.30 9.39
C ARG A 361 3.68 3.23 10.46
N ASN A 362 3.11 3.58 11.60
CA ASN A 362 2.82 2.65 12.71
C ASN A 362 1.66 1.67 12.41
N GLU A 363 1.09 1.71 11.21
CA GLU A 363 0.06 0.82 10.69
C GLU A 363 0.50 0.21 9.35
N PRO A 364 -0.05 -0.95 8.96
CA PRO A 364 0.20 -1.52 7.64
C PRO A 364 -0.39 -0.63 6.52
N GLY A 365 0.24 -0.68 5.35
CA GLY A 365 -0.32 -0.14 4.11
C GLY A 365 0.01 1.32 3.79
N ILE A 366 1.17 1.86 4.18
CA ILE A 366 1.64 3.20 3.75
C ILE A 366 1.52 3.36 2.23
N LEU A 367 0.81 4.38 1.74
CA LEU A 367 0.54 4.62 0.31
C LEU A 367 -0.31 3.54 -0.38
N HIS A 368 -0.92 2.61 0.36
CA HIS A 368 -1.86 1.55 -0.04
C HIS A 368 -1.40 0.58 -1.16
N THR A 369 -0.97 1.07 -2.33
CA THR A 369 -0.57 0.30 -3.51
C THR A 369 0.78 0.79 -4.07
N ASP A 370 1.42 -0.03 -4.89
CA ASP A 370 2.73 0.30 -5.45
C ASP A 370 2.64 1.41 -6.51
N ASP A 371 1.54 1.47 -7.27
CA ASP A 371 1.26 2.57 -8.21
C ASP A 371 1.17 3.92 -7.48
N ARG A 372 0.46 3.94 -6.35
CA ARG A 372 0.35 5.15 -5.51
C ARG A 372 1.69 5.53 -4.92
N ALA A 373 2.47 4.54 -4.48
CA ALA A 373 3.79 4.79 -3.95
C ALA A 373 4.73 5.36 -5.03
N THR A 374 4.61 4.90 -6.27
CA THR A 374 5.32 5.44 -7.44
C THR A 374 4.90 6.88 -7.73
N MET A 375 3.60 7.19 -7.70
CA MET A 375 3.12 8.57 -7.85
C MET A 375 3.62 9.49 -6.74
N PHE A 376 3.59 9.02 -5.49
CA PHE A 376 4.14 9.74 -4.35
C PHE A 376 5.63 10.02 -4.53
N HIS A 377 6.41 9.03 -4.95
CA HIS A 377 7.83 9.20 -5.24
C HIS A 377 8.07 10.30 -6.27
N HIS A 378 7.34 10.30 -7.39
CA HIS A 378 7.45 11.37 -8.40
C HIS A 378 7.13 12.77 -7.85
N GLU A 379 6.19 12.88 -6.91
CA GLU A 379 5.83 14.14 -6.28
C GLU A 379 6.94 14.67 -5.35
N ILE A 380 7.69 13.77 -4.71
CA ILE A 380 8.70 14.14 -3.72
C ILE A 380 10.13 14.22 -4.26
N VAL A 381 10.38 13.90 -5.54
CA VAL A 381 11.71 14.04 -6.17
C VAL A 381 12.36 15.40 -5.88
N PRO A 382 11.67 16.56 -5.98
CA PRO A 382 12.30 17.84 -5.65
C PRO A 382 12.79 17.94 -4.21
N PHE A 383 12.15 17.26 -3.25
CA PHE A 383 12.60 17.22 -1.86
C PHE A 383 13.82 16.30 -1.69
N LEU A 384 13.90 15.21 -2.46
CA LEU A 384 15.08 14.35 -2.48
C LEU A 384 16.31 15.11 -2.98
N ASP A 385 16.16 16.00 -3.97
CA ASP A 385 17.24 16.88 -4.44
C ASP A 385 17.73 17.85 -3.36
N LEU A 386 16.81 18.42 -2.56
CA LEU A 386 17.17 19.26 -1.41
C LEU A 386 17.90 18.46 -0.33
N LEU A 387 17.42 17.24 -0.04
CA LEU A 387 18.08 16.34 0.90
C LEU A 387 19.48 15.98 0.41
N ALA A 388 19.69 15.70 -0.88
CA ALA A 388 21.01 15.39 -1.43
C ALA A 388 21.99 16.56 -1.21
N ARG A 389 21.57 17.80 -1.45
CA ARG A 389 22.37 19.01 -1.20
C ARG A 389 22.75 19.16 0.27
N LEU A 390 21.79 18.98 1.19
CA LEU A 390 22.05 19.10 2.62
C LEU A 390 22.87 17.92 3.16
N CYS A 391 22.64 16.70 2.67
CA CYS A 391 23.42 15.52 3.05
C CYS A 391 24.87 15.68 2.61
N ARG A 392 25.12 16.25 1.43
CA ARG A 392 26.46 16.62 0.99
C ARG A 392 27.13 17.61 1.95
N LEU A 393 26.46 18.73 2.23
CA LEU A 393 26.98 19.73 3.15
C LEU A 393 27.26 19.14 4.54
N ARG A 394 26.36 18.27 5.02
CA ARG A 394 26.52 17.56 6.29
C ARG A 394 27.73 16.62 6.28
N SER A 395 27.94 15.87 5.20
CA SER A 395 29.10 15.01 5.01
C SER A 395 30.41 15.80 4.97
N GLU A 396 30.42 16.97 4.32
CA GLU A 396 31.58 17.88 4.31
C GLU A 396 31.89 18.48 5.70
N LEU A 397 30.85 18.72 6.52
CA LEU A 397 30.99 19.15 7.91
C LEU A 397 31.61 18.04 8.77
N ASP A 398 31.18 16.79 8.56
CA ASP A 398 31.64 15.64 9.32
C ASP A 398 33.09 15.27 9.00
N SER A 399 33.47 15.27 7.71
CA SER A 399 34.84 14.98 7.28
C SER A 399 35.86 15.99 7.80
N LYS A 400 35.50 17.28 7.84
CA LYS A 400 36.35 18.35 8.41
C LYS A 400 36.34 18.35 9.94
N GLY A 401 35.30 17.83 10.56
CA GLY A 401 35.15 17.76 12.02
C GLY A 401 35.81 16.55 12.67
N GLY A 402 36.19 15.54 11.87
CA GLY A 402 36.69 14.26 12.39
C GLY A 402 35.62 13.45 13.12
N HIS A 403 34.34 13.63 12.74
CA HIS A 403 33.22 12.94 13.38
C HIS A 403 33.20 11.47 12.96
N VAL A 404 33.36 10.58 13.94
CA VAL A 404 33.35 9.12 13.73
C VAL A 404 31.90 8.65 13.47
N ILE A 405 31.71 7.52 12.79
CA ILE A 405 30.38 6.94 12.50
C ILE A 405 29.47 6.83 13.73
N THR A 406 30.02 6.61 14.93
CA THR A 406 29.23 6.54 16.17
C THR A 406 28.59 7.87 16.58
N THR A 407 29.02 8.99 16.02
CA THR A 407 28.44 10.32 16.31
C THR A 407 27.03 10.49 15.74
N TYR A 408 26.67 9.72 14.71
CA TYR A 408 25.32 9.71 14.14
C TYR A 408 24.26 9.18 15.12
N THR A 409 24.66 8.37 16.09
CA THR A 409 23.71 7.74 17.03
C THR A 409 23.68 8.42 18.40
N MET A 410 24.36 9.55 18.56
CA MET A 410 24.29 10.36 19.76
C MET A 410 23.46 11.61 19.46
N LEU A 411 22.40 11.84 20.24
CA LEU A 411 21.67 13.10 20.21
C LEU A 411 22.58 14.19 20.82
N SER A 412 22.66 15.35 20.16
CA SER A 412 23.48 16.46 20.66
C SER A 412 22.98 16.92 22.04
N GLU A 413 23.90 17.19 22.97
CA GLU A 413 23.53 17.63 24.34
C GLU A 413 22.78 18.97 24.37
N GLN A 414 22.87 19.77 23.30
CA GLN A 414 22.20 21.07 23.20
C GLN A 414 20.67 20.97 23.17
N THR A 415 20.08 19.86 22.72
CA THR A 415 18.62 19.68 22.65
C THR A 415 17.97 19.44 24.02
N ARG A 416 18.76 19.19 25.08
CA ARG A 416 18.22 18.95 26.45
C ARG A 416 18.07 20.20 27.31
N ASN A 417 18.75 21.30 26.96
CA ASN A 417 18.88 22.45 27.86
C ASN A 417 17.82 23.56 27.69
N SER A 418 16.86 23.43 26.76
CA SER A 418 15.83 24.46 26.58
C SER A 418 14.60 24.32 27.48
N ASP A 419 14.35 23.13 28.06
CA ASP A 419 13.09 22.86 28.76
C ASP A 419 13.20 22.70 30.29
N ASP A 420 14.39 22.47 30.84
CA ASP A 420 14.55 22.16 32.28
C ASP A 420 14.89 23.37 33.18
N ASP A 421 15.09 24.58 32.63
CA ASP A 421 15.55 25.75 33.42
C ASP A 421 14.53 26.90 33.53
N SER A 422 13.24 26.63 33.26
CA SER A 422 12.15 27.62 33.42
C SER A 422 11.04 27.14 34.35
N GLY A 423 11.39 26.60 35.51
CA GLY A 423 10.36 26.04 36.41
C GLY A 423 10.69 25.90 37.88
N ALA A 424 11.67 26.63 38.45
CA ALA A 424 11.84 26.66 39.91
C ALA A 424 12.55 27.93 40.40
N SER A 425 11.84 29.06 40.39
CA SER A 425 12.12 30.15 41.32
C SER A 425 10.83 30.76 41.85
N ASP A 426 10.65 30.58 43.16
CA ASP A 426 9.95 31.45 44.10
C ASP A 426 8.46 31.74 43.86
N HIS A 427 7.61 31.13 44.71
CA HIS A 427 6.77 31.90 45.64
C HIS A 427 6.19 31.02 46.77
N VAL A 428 6.60 31.37 48.00
CA VAL A 428 6.09 31.05 49.36
C VAL A 428 6.44 29.69 49.97
#